data_AF-B4FHJ6-F1
#
_entry.id   AF-B4FHJ6-F1
#
_cell.length_a   1.000
_cell.length_b   1.000
_cell.length_c   1.000
_cell.angle_alpha   90.00
_cell.angle_beta   90.00
_cell.angle_gamma   90.00
#
_symmetry.space_group_name_H-M   'P 1'
#
loop_
_entity.id
_entity.type
_entity.pdbx_description
1 polymer ?
#
loop_
_entity_poly.entity_id
_entity_poly.type
_entity_poly.pdbx_seq_one_letter_code
_entity_poly.pdbx_strand_id
1 'polypeptide(L)'
;MLEFVQHVDKPLIWCGDLNVSHEEIDVSHPDFFSSAKLNGYTPPNKEDCGQPGFTPAERRRFGNILFQGKLVDAYRHLHKEKDIDGGFSWSGHPIGKYRGKRMRIDYFLVSEQLKDRIVSCEMHGRGIELDGFYGSDHCPVSLELSEAVAEEAPGQPKPSI
;
A
#
# COMPACT_ATOMS: atom_id res chain seq x y z
N MET A 1 13.34 -4.33 -8.78
CA MET A 1 12.83 -3.47 -7.68
C MET A 1 13.71 -3.50 -6.45
N LEU A 2 13.95 -4.64 -5.79
CA LEU A 2 14.82 -4.70 -4.59
C LEU A 2 16.19 -4.03 -4.81
N GLU A 3 16.88 -4.40 -5.89
CA GLU A 3 18.16 -3.81 -6.25
C GLU A 3 18.04 -2.29 -6.47
N PHE A 4 17.01 -1.83 -7.17
CA PHE A 4 16.78 -0.40 -7.41
C PHE A 4 16.62 0.39 -6.11
N VAL A 5 15.77 -0.08 -5.17
CA VAL A 5 15.50 0.65 -3.92
C VAL A 5 16.70 0.66 -2.97
N GLN A 6 17.67 -0.25 -3.14
CA GLN A 6 18.91 -0.26 -2.37
C GLN A 6 19.96 0.74 -2.86
N HIS A 7 19.85 1.21 -4.12
CA HIS A 7 20.85 2.06 -4.77
C HIS A 7 20.27 3.42 -5.20
N VAL A 8 19.07 3.78 -4.76
CA VAL A 8 18.46 5.06 -5.06
C VAL A 8 19.00 6.14 -4.12
N ASP A 9 19.63 7.17 -4.67
CA ASP A 9 20.24 8.26 -3.88
C ASP A 9 19.30 9.46 -3.68
N LYS A 10 18.19 9.51 -4.42
CA LYS A 10 17.18 10.58 -4.32
C LYS A 10 16.00 10.14 -3.46
N PRO A 11 15.30 11.07 -2.79
CA PRO A 11 14.03 10.77 -2.15
C PRO A 11 13.07 10.09 -3.14
N LEU A 12 12.43 9.00 -2.70
CA LEU A 12 11.60 8.14 -3.54
C LEU A 12 10.16 8.15 -3.03
N ILE A 13 9.22 8.28 -3.97
CA ILE A 13 7.83 7.92 -3.79
C ILE A 13 7.53 6.87 -4.84
N TRP A 14 7.21 5.65 -4.41
CA TRP A 14 6.78 4.56 -5.28
C TRP A 14 5.29 4.34 -5.08
N CYS A 15 4.50 4.63 -6.11
CA CYS A 15 3.06 4.52 -6.07
C CYS A 15 2.45 3.61 -7.13
N GLY A 16 1.23 3.16 -6.87
CA GLY A 16 0.40 2.37 -7.79
C GLY A 16 0.00 1.01 -7.22
N ASP A 17 -0.63 0.21 -8.06
CA ASP A 17 -1.04 -1.17 -7.77
C ASP A 17 0.20 -2.09 -7.73
N LEU A 18 0.55 -2.54 -6.52
CA LEU A 18 1.68 -3.44 -6.29
C LEU A 18 1.23 -4.90 -6.16
N ASN A 19 -0.07 -5.18 -6.32
CA ASN A 19 -0.68 -6.51 -6.29
C ASN A 19 -0.26 -7.34 -5.09
N VAL A 20 -0.22 -6.74 -3.90
CA VAL A 20 0.05 -7.45 -2.64
C VAL A 20 -0.60 -6.71 -1.48
N SER A 21 -1.34 -7.41 -0.62
CA SER A 21 -1.75 -6.93 0.69
C SER A 21 -0.74 -7.45 1.72
N HIS A 22 0.01 -6.53 2.34
CA HIS A 22 1.19 -6.89 3.12
C HIS A 22 0.83 -7.68 4.39
N GLU A 23 -0.16 -7.20 5.14
CA GLU A 23 -0.56 -7.79 6.43
C GLU A 23 -2.02 -8.22 6.46
N GLU A 24 -2.41 -9.03 7.45
CA GLU A 24 -3.81 -9.50 7.59
C GLU A 24 -4.82 -8.36 7.74
N ILE A 25 -4.36 -7.22 8.27
CA ILE A 25 -5.16 -6.02 8.40
C ILE A 25 -5.53 -5.40 7.05
N ASP A 26 -4.76 -5.71 6.00
CA ASP A 26 -4.90 -5.15 4.65
C ASP A 26 -5.87 -5.91 3.76
N VAL A 27 -6.50 -6.96 4.31
CA VAL A 27 -7.55 -7.69 3.62
C VAL A 27 -8.81 -7.76 4.47
N SER A 28 -9.97 -7.64 3.84
CA SER A 28 -11.26 -7.74 4.54
C SER A 28 -11.50 -9.12 5.19
N HIS A 29 -11.04 -10.20 4.55
CA HIS A 29 -11.32 -11.59 4.93
C HIS A 29 -10.05 -12.45 4.85
N PRO A 30 -9.16 -12.38 5.86
CA PRO A 30 -7.85 -13.05 5.81
C PRO A 30 -7.97 -14.55 5.57
N ASP A 31 -8.89 -15.25 6.24
CA ASP A 31 -9.10 -16.69 6.06
C ASP A 31 -9.51 -17.07 4.63
N PHE A 32 -10.34 -16.25 3.99
CA PHE A 32 -10.76 -16.49 2.62
C PHE A 32 -9.57 -16.35 1.67
N PHE A 33 -8.78 -15.28 1.82
CA PHE A 33 -7.66 -15.03 0.92
C PHE A 33 -6.47 -15.97 1.17
N SER A 34 -6.21 -16.38 2.41
CA SER A 34 -5.12 -17.31 2.73
C SER A 34 -5.41 -18.75 2.31
N SER A 35 -6.68 -19.16 2.29
CA SER A 35 -7.08 -20.54 1.96
C SER A 35 -7.67 -20.71 0.56
N ALA A 36 -7.86 -19.62 -0.20
CA ALA A 36 -8.43 -19.67 -1.54
C ALA A 36 -7.60 -20.60 -2.44
N LYS A 37 -8.27 -21.60 -3.03
CA LYS A 37 -7.68 -22.48 -4.04
C LYS A 37 -8.22 -22.12 -5.41
N LEU A 38 -7.32 -21.86 -6.36
CA LEU A 38 -7.66 -21.66 -7.76
C LEU A 38 -8.05 -23.02 -8.38
N ASN A 39 -9.34 -23.33 -8.50
CA ASN A 39 -9.84 -24.44 -9.34
C ASN A 39 -9.11 -25.80 -9.17
N GLY A 40 -8.79 -26.21 -7.94
CA GLY A 40 -8.08 -27.47 -7.68
C GLY A 40 -6.56 -27.44 -7.95
N TYR A 41 -6.02 -26.30 -8.34
CA TYR A 41 -4.59 -26.06 -8.45
C TYR A 41 -3.91 -26.18 -7.09
N THR A 42 -2.82 -26.94 -7.05
CA THR A 42 -1.91 -26.99 -5.91
C THR A 42 -0.58 -26.41 -6.39
N PRO A 43 -0.11 -25.30 -5.81
CA PRO A 43 1.15 -24.71 -6.22
C PRO A 43 2.31 -25.66 -5.89
N PRO A 44 3.37 -25.67 -6.72
CA PRO A 44 4.55 -26.50 -6.45
C PRO A 44 5.28 -26.07 -5.17
N ASN A 45 5.20 -24.78 -4.81
CA ASN A 45 5.71 -24.25 -3.55
C ASN A 45 4.55 -23.94 -2.61
N LYS A 46 4.64 -24.43 -1.37
CA LYS A 46 3.64 -24.16 -0.33
C LYS A 46 3.49 -22.67 -0.03
N GLU A 47 4.53 -21.88 -0.28
CA GLU A 47 4.53 -20.44 -0.03
C GLU A 47 3.72 -19.62 -1.04
N ASP A 48 3.31 -20.24 -2.16
CA ASP A 48 2.45 -19.64 -3.18
C ASP A 48 0.97 -20.06 -2.99
N CYS A 49 0.62 -20.62 -1.82
CA CYS A 49 -0.75 -21.01 -1.53
C CYS A 49 -1.61 -19.80 -1.11
N GLY A 50 -2.90 -19.86 -1.45
CA GLY A 50 -3.86 -18.77 -1.25
C GLY A 50 -4.18 -18.00 -2.52
N GLN A 51 -4.89 -16.89 -2.36
CA GLN A 51 -5.23 -15.95 -3.43
C GLN A 51 -3.97 -15.14 -3.79
N PRO A 52 -3.64 -15.00 -5.09
CA PRO A 52 -2.64 -14.05 -5.56
C PRO A 52 -2.91 -12.64 -5.02
N GLY A 53 -1.86 -11.96 -4.58
CA GLY A 53 -1.94 -10.71 -3.83
C GLY A 53 -2.04 -10.89 -2.32
N PHE A 54 -2.13 -12.12 -1.80
CA PHE A 54 -2.07 -12.39 -0.36
C PHE A 54 -1.32 -13.68 0.00
N THR A 55 -0.50 -14.21 -0.92
CA THR A 55 0.29 -15.41 -0.64
C THR A 55 1.43 -15.10 0.35
N PRO A 56 1.87 -16.09 1.15
CA PRO A 56 3.03 -15.94 2.03
C PRO A 56 4.30 -15.46 1.30
N ALA A 57 4.56 -15.95 0.09
CA ALA A 57 5.71 -15.56 -0.71
C ALA A 57 5.68 -14.08 -1.13
N GLU A 58 4.53 -13.61 -1.63
CA GLU A 58 4.35 -12.20 -2.02
C GLU A 58 4.51 -11.27 -0.82
N ARG A 59 3.86 -11.59 0.29
CA ARG A 59 3.92 -10.80 1.55
C ARG A 59 5.35 -10.70 2.06
N ARG A 60 6.08 -11.81 2.16
CA ARG A 60 7.49 -11.80 2.59
C ARG A 60 8.38 -11.02 1.64
N ARG A 61 8.22 -11.19 0.32
CA ARG A 61 9.01 -10.47 -0.67
C ARG A 61 8.76 -8.97 -0.55
N PHE A 62 7.50 -8.57 -0.40
CA PHE A 62 7.13 -7.17 -0.22
C PHE A 62 7.74 -6.59 1.06
N GLY A 63 7.57 -7.26 2.21
CA GLY A 63 8.18 -6.84 3.47
C GLY A 63 9.71 -6.74 3.41
N ASN A 64 10.37 -7.67 2.71
CA ASN A 64 11.82 -7.60 2.49
C ASN A 64 12.21 -6.38 1.64
N ILE A 65 11.45 -6.03 0.60
CA ILE A 65 11.69 -4.83 -0.20
C ILE A 65 11.55 -3.57 0.65
N LEU A 66 10.49 -3.48 1.48
CA LEU A 66 10.29 -2.33 2.37
C LEU A 66 11.45 -2.17 3.37
N PHE A 67 11.83 -3.27 4.02
CA PHE A 67 12.89 -3.28 5.01
C PHE A 67 14.25 -2.91 4.41
N GLN A 68 14.65 -3.56 3.32
CA GLN A 68 15.95 -3.34 2.69
C GLN A 68 16.03 -1.97 2.00
N GLY A 69 14.94 -1.50 1.41
CA GLY A 69 14.85 -0.19 0.76
C GLY A 69 14.59 0.97 1.72
N LYS A 70 14.44 0.72 3.03
CA LYS A 70 14.04 1.71 4.03
C LYS A 70 12.83 2.53 3.58
N LEU A 71 11.80 1.81 3.13
CA LEU A 71 10.55 2.37 2.64
C LEU A 71 9.47 2.29 3.71
N VAL A 72 8.70 3.36 3.80
CA VAL A 72 7.56 3.53 4.69
C VAL A 72 6.28 3.43 3.86
N ASP A 73 5.38 2.53 4.23
CA ASP A 73 4.01 2.52 3.74
C ASP A 73 3.27 3.72 4.33
N ALA A 74 2.97 4.74 3.51
CA ALA A 74 2.40 6.00 3.99
C ALA A 74 1.02 5.82 4.61
N TYR A 75 0.18 4.93 4.06
CA TYR A 75 -1.14 4.65 4.62
C TYR A 75 -1.01 4.03 6.01
N ARG A 76 -0.19 2.99 6.16
CA ARG A 76 0.02 2.36 7.47
C ARG A 76 0.88 3.19 8.41
N HIS A 77 1.58 4.19 7.92
CA HIS A 77 2.24 5.18 8.77
C HIS A 77 1.22 5.97 9.60
N LEU A 78 0.11 6.38 8.97
CA LEU A 78 -0.95 7.17 9.61
C LEU A 78 -2.08 6.32 10.22
N HIS A 79 -2.51 5.26 9.52
CA HIS A 79 -3.67 4.44 9.89
C HIS A 79 -3.22 3.08 10.44
N LYS A 80 -2.97 3.00 11.75
CA LYS A 80 -2.48 1.78 12.41
C LYS A 80 -3.53 0.68 12.55
N GLU A 81 -4.80 1.06 12.59
CA GLU A 81 -5.91 0.16 12.80
C GLU A 81 -6.61 -0.22 11.49
N LYS A 82 -7.46 -1.25 11.58
CA LYS A 82 -8.23 -1.74 10.44
C LYS A 82 -9.44 -0.85 10.25
N ASP A 83 -9.52 -0.20 9.09
CA ASP A 83 -10.77 0.40 8.64
C ASP A 83 -11.48 -0.57 7.70
N ILE A 84 -12.57 -1.17 8.20
CA ILE A 84 -13.35 -2.13 7.41
C ILE A 84 -14.24 -1.44 6.36
N ASP A 85 -14.54 -0.14 6.53
CA ASP A 85 -15.39 0.61 5.60
C ASP A 85 -14.58 1.17 4.44
N GLY A 86 -13.44 1.82 4.69
CA GLY A 86 -12.65 2.56 3.69
C GLY A 86 -11.20 2.15 3.48
N GLY A 87 -10.64 1.22 4.27
CA GLY A 87 -9.20 0.93 4.28
C GLY A 87 -8.65 0.03 3.16
N PHE A 88 -9.33 -0.05 2.01
CA PHE A 88 -9.00 -0.96 0.92
C PHE A 88 -9.06 -0.24 -0.42
N SER A 89 -8.10 -0.54 -1.29
CA SER A 89 -8.00 0.07 -2.61
C SER A 89 -8.69 -0.73 -3.70
N TRP A 90 -8.82 -2.05 -3.53
CA TRP A 90 -9.47 -2.96 -4.47
C TRP A 90 -10.68 -3.64 -3.84
N SER A 91 -11.76 -3.79 -4.60
CA SER A 91 -12.92 -4.57 -4.21
C SER A 91 -13.36 -5.53 -5.30
N GLY A 92 -13.60 -6.78 -4.90
CA GLY A 92 -14.21 -7.77 -5.74
C GLY A 92 -15.59 -7.36 -6.23
N HIS A 93 -15.99 -7.94 -7.35
CA HIS A 93 -17.28 -7.68 -7.98
C HIS A 93 -18.44 -7.84 -6.98
N PRO A 94 -19.45 -6.95 -6.98
CA PRO A 94 -20.50 -6.93 -5.97
C PRO A 94 -21.46 -8.12 -6.07
N ILE A 95 -21.32 -8.95 -7.11
CA ILE A 95 -22.08 -10.18 -7.32
C ILE A 95 -21.10 -11.37 -7.34
N GLY A 96 -21.46 -12.47 -6.68
CA GLY A 96 -20.71 -13.72 -6.69
C GLY A 96 -19.75 -13.91 -5.52
N LYS A 97 -18.77 -14.81 -5.70
CA LYS A 97 -17.92 -15.31 -4.59
C LYS A 97 -17.02 -14.25 -3.94
N TYR A 98 -16.70 -13.18 -4.67
CA TYR A 98 -15.86 -12.08 -4.20
C TYR A 98 -16.67 -10.90 -3.64
N ARG A 99 -18.00 -11.01 -3.53
CA ARG A 99 -18.83 -9.94 -2.96
C ARG A 99 -18.36 -9.57 -1.55
N GLY A 100 -18.05 -8.29 -1.35
CA GLY A 100 -17.54 -7.77 -0.09
C GLY A 100 -16.11 -8.18 0.27
N LYS A 101 -15.42 -8.88 -0.64
CA LYS A 101 -14.00 -9.22 -0.49
C LYS A 101 -13.16 -8.10 -1.06
N ARG A 102 -12.42 -7.43 -0.19
CA ARG A 102 -11.54 -6.30 -0.49
C ARG A 102 -10.11 -6.55 -0.06
N MET A 103 -9.18 -5.91 -0.76
CA MET A 103 -7.75 -5.91 -0.53
C MET A 103 -7.20 -4.48 -0.62
N ARG A 104 -6.17 -4.17 0.16
CA ARG A 104 -5.35 -2.97 -0.04
C ARG A 104 -4.10 -3.37 -0.81
N ILE A 105 -4.05 -3.02 -2.09
CA ILE A 105 -2.98 -3.40 -3.01
C ILE A 105 -2.36 -2.21 -3.75
N ASP A 106 -2.95 -1.03 -3.61
CA ASP A 106 -2.42 0.24 -4.11
C ASP A 106 -1.72 0.98 -2.98
N TYR A 107 -0.51 1.45 -3.24
CA TYR A 107 0.36 2.03 -2.22
C TYR A 107 0.89 3.39 -2.62
N PHE A 108 1.26 4.15 -1.59
CA PHE A 108 2.36 5.10 -1.65
C PHE A 108 3.44 4.63 -0.67
N LEU A 109 4.54 4.13 -1.20
CA LEU A 109 5.74 3.78 -0.44
C LEU A 109 6.72 4.95 -0.54
N VAL A 110 7.06 5.56 0.59
CA VAL A 110 7.97 6.71 0.63
C VAL A 110 9.30 6.32 1.26
N SER A 111 10.40 6.91 0.82
CA SER A 111 11.68 6.74 1.51
C SER A 111 11.60 7.31 2.94
N GLU A 112 12.34 6.73 3.89
CA GLU A 112 12.37 7.18 5.29
C GLU A 112 12.61 8.70 5.43
N GLN A 113 13.39 9.30 4.52
CA GLN A 113 13.67 10.75 4.46
C GLN A 113 12.42 11.63 4.25
N LEU A 114 11.35 11.09 3.67
CA LEU A 114 10.10 11.81 3.42
C LEU A 114 9.00 11.49 4.44
N LYS A 115 9.27 10.58 5.38
CA LYS A 115 8.29 10.08 6.35
C LYS A 115 7.64 11.20 7.17
N ASP A 116 8.45 12.09 7.74
CA ASP A 116 7.96 13.18 8.58
C ASP A 116 7.25 14.28 7.77
N ARG A 117 7.25 14.17 6.44
CA ARG A 117 6.50 15.05 5.55
C ARG A 117 5.13 14.47 5.18
N ILE A 118 4.81 13.22 5.54
CA ILE A 118 3.49 12.66 5.25
C ILE A 118 2.43 13.42 6.06
N VAL A 119 1.53 14.13 5.36
CA VAL A 119 0.40 14.85 5.97
C VAL A 119 -0.85 13.99 5.98
N SER A 120 -1.18 13.39 4.84
CA SER A 120 -2.33 12.50 4.68
C SER A 120 -2.05 11.41 3.64
N CYS A 121 -2.67 10.25 3.80
CA CYS A 121 -2.64 9.20 2.79
C CYS A 121 -3.98 8.46 2.83
N GLU A 122 -4.87 8.75 1.88
CA GLU A 122 -6.29 8.38 1.99
C GLU A 122 -6.71 7.43 0.86
N MET A 123 -7.56 6.47 1.23
CA MET A 123 -8.29 5.61 0.31
C MET A 123 -9.63 6.25 0.01
N HIS A 124 -10.00 6.37 -1.27
CA HIS A 124 -11.23 7.07 -1.66
C HIS A 124 -12.41 6.14 -1.91
N GLY A 125 -12.23 4.84 -1.73
CA GLY A 125 -13.25 3.82 -1.92
C GLY A 125 -13.83 3.33 -0.59
N ARG A 126 -15.14 3.13 -0.52
CA ARG A 126 -15.80 2.66 0.70
C ARG A 126 -17.02 1.78 0.49
N GLY A 127 -17.33 1.00 1.52
CA GLY A 127 -18.57 0.24 1.59
C GLY A 127 -18.65 -0.88 0.55
N ILE A 128 -19.70 -1.71 0.67
CA ILE A 128 -19.89 -2.87 -0.22
C ILE A 128 -20.55 -2.49 -1.55
N GLU A 129 -21.12 -1.29 -1.58
CA GLU A 129 -21.79 -0.69 -2.74
C GLU A 129 -20.81 0.06 -3.66
N LEU A 130 -19.50 -0.06 -3.41
CA LEU A 130 -18.42 0.50 -4.26
C LEU A 130 -18.46 2.01 -4.44
N ASP A 131 -18.83 2.74 -3.38
CA ASP A 131 -18.74 4.19 -3.39
C ASP A 131 -17.28 4.63 -3.56
N GLY A 132 -17.02 5.57 -4.47
CA GLY A 132 -15.67 6.06 -4.79
C GLY A 132 -14.80 5.18 -5.70
N PHE A 133 -15.32 4.09 -6.27
CA PHE A 133 -14.59 3.23 -7.22
C PHE A 133 -14.72 3.66 -8.70
N TYR A 134 -15.64 4.58 -9.02
CA TYR A 134 -15.77 5.28 -10.32
C TYR A 134 -15.65 4.42 -11.60
N GLY A 135 -16.13 3.17 -11.57
CA GLY A 135 -16.13 2.28 -12.74
C GLY A 135 -14.88 1.40 -12.89
N SER A 136 -13.92 1.50 -11.98
CA SER A 136 -12.86 0.51 -11.76
C SER A 136 -13.22 -0.39 -10.57
N ASP A 137 -12.57 -1.54 -10.45
CA ASP A 137 -12.54 -2.35 -9.22
C ASP A 137 -11.47 -1.85 -8.23
N HIS A 138 -10.69 -0.84 -8.61
CA HIS A 138 -9.83 -0.05 -7.73
C HIS A 138 -10.41 1.33 -7.47
N CYS A 139 -10.21 1.87 -6.26
CA CYS A 139 -10.50 3.26 -5.93
C CYS A 139 -9.23 4.12 -6.01
N PRO A 140 -9.36 5.44 -6.19
CA PRO A 140 -8.22 6.34 -6.06
C PRO A 140 -7.56 6.25 -4.67
N VAL A 141 -6.26 6.51 -4.63
CA VAL A 141 -5.48 6.70 -3.41
C VAL A 141 -4.74 8.03 -3.54
N SER A 142 -4.75 8.84 -2.49
CA SER A 142 -4.02 10.12 -2.47
C SER A 142 -2.94 10.13 -1.41
N LEU A 143 -1.84 10.83 -1.69
CA LEU A 143 -0.79 11.17 -0.72
C LEU A 143 -0.61 12.69 -0.74
N GLU A 144 -0.61 13.29 0.45
CA GLU A 144 -0.23 14.69 0.64
C GLU A 144 1.07 14.75 1.44
N LEU A 145 2.03 15.53 0.93
CA LEU A 145 3.26 15.84 1.62
C LEU A 145 3.30 17.32 2.01
N SER A 146 3.82 17.62 3.19
CA SER A 146 4.11 18.99 3.58
C SER A 146 5.15 19.62 2.65
N GLU A 147 5.15 20.95 2.57
CA GLU A 147 6.17 21.69 1.82
C GLU A 147 7.58 21.31 2.28
N ALA A 148 8.53 21.36 1.35
CA ALA A 148 9.92 21.18 1.74
C ALA A 148 10.32 22.36 2.62
N VAL A 149 10.83 22.10 3.82
CA VAL A 149 11.52 23.13 4.57
C VAL A 149 12.75 23.49 3.75
N ALA A 150 12.78 24.70 3.18
CA ALA A 150 13.99 25.21 2.56
C ALA A 150 15.07 25.22 3.66
N GLU A 151 16.13 24.45 3.48
CA GLU A 151 17.34 24.68 4.28
C GLU A 151 17.77 26.12 4.00
N GLU A 152 17.66 27.00 5.00
CA GLU A 152 18.38 28.26 4.96
C GLU A 152 19.86 27.91 4.81
N ALA A 153 20.42 28.21 3.63
CA ALA A 153 21.82 27.98 3.37
C ALA A 153 22.65 28.63 4.50
N PRO A 154 23.58 27.89 5.12
CA PRO A 154 24.42 28.46 6.19
C PRO A 154 25.23 29.62 5.59
N GLY A 155 24.83 30.85 5.92
CA GLY A 155 25.54 32.07 5.51
C GLY A 155 24.74 33.12 4.75
N GLN A 156 23.42 33.04 4.61
CA GLN A 156 22.68 34.21 4.12
C GLN A 156 22.63 35.32 5.20
N PRO A 157 23.11 36.55 4.90
CA PRO A 157 23.04 37.63 5.85
C PRO A 157 21.59 37.98 6.13
N LYS A 158 21.24 38.11 7.42
CA LYS A 158 19.93 38.63 7.84
C LYS A 158 19.68 39.96 7.13
N PRO A 159 18.50 40.18 6.51
CA PRO A 159 18.19 41.50 5.98
C PRO A 159 18.17 42.48 7.14
N SER A 160 19.09 43.44 7.09
CA SER A 160 19.04 44.62 7.93
C SER A 160 17.91 45.51 7.43
N ILE A 161 16.83 45.63 8.21
CA ILE A 161 16.28 46.85 8.83
C ILE A 161 14.98 46.46 9.55
#